data_AF-A0A950TYA2-F1
#
_entry.id   AF-A0A950TYA2-F1
#
_cell.length_a   1.000
_cell.length_b   1.000
_cell.length_c   1.000
_cell.angle_alpha   90.00
_cell.angle_beta   90.00
_cell.angle_gamma   90.00
#
_symmetry.space_group_name_H-M   'P 1'
#
loop_
_entity.id
_entity.type
_entity.pdbx_description
1 polymer ?
#
loop_
_entity_poly.entity_id
_entity_poly.type
_entity_poly.pdbx_seq_one_letter_code
_entity_poly.pdbx_strand_id
1 'polypeptide(L)' 'MTERHLATIAAGWARSLRHERAPDLPAGERAYEQVLCCDTYDAWVIHWGAGSWIEPHDHASSAGALHVVRGEL' A
#
# COMPACT_ATOMS: atom_id res chain seq x y z
N MET A 1 -6.91 -16.86 1.05
CA MET A 1 -5.49 -16.60 0.77
C MET A 1 -4.76 -16.44 2.10
N THR A 2 -3.46 -16.77 2.22
CA THR A 2 -2.71 -16.59 3.49
C THR A 2 -1.95 -15.27 3.48
N GLU A 3 -1.59 -14.74 4.65
CA GLU A 3 -0.75 -13.52 4.78
C GLU A 3 0.57 -13.65 4.03
N ARG A 4 1.20 -14.83 4.06
CA ARG A 4 2.43 -15.10 3.30
C ARG A 4 2.24 -14.96 1.78
N HIS A 5 1.09 -15.41 1.26
CA HIS A 5 0.76 -15.21 -0.16
C HIS A 5 0.52 -13.73 -0.47
N LEU A 6 -0.19 -13.02 0.40
CA LEU A 6 -0.41 -11.57 0.26
C LEU A 6 0.91 -10.80 0.28
N ALA A 7 1.85 -11.15 1.16
CA ALA A 7 3.18 -10.52 1.21
C ALA A 7 3.98 -10.73 -0.09
N THR A 8 3.86 -11.92 -0.70
CA THR A 8 4.51 -12.21 -1.99
C THR A 8 3.90 -11.38 -3.12
N ILE A 9 2.56 -11.23 -3.12
CA ILE A 9 1.84 -10.39 -4.08
C ILE A 9 2.23 -8.91 -3.90
N ALA A 10 2.27 -8.41 -2.66
CA ALA A 10 2.67 -7.03 -2.35
C ALA A 10 4.11 -6.73 -2.80
N ALA A 11 5.06 -7.64 -2.57
CA ALA A 11 6.43 -7.51 -3.08
C ALA A 11 6.50 -7.52 -4.62
N GLY A 12 5.63 -8.30 -5.27
CA GLY A 12 5.49 -8.31 -6.73
C GLY A 12 5.02 -6.96 -7.28
N TRP A 13 3.96 -6.40 -6.69
CA TRP A 13 3.47 -5.06 -7.03
C TRP A 13 4.51 -3.99 -6.77
N ALA A 14 5.15 -3.98 -5.60
CA ALA A 14 6.19 -3.00 -5.27
C ALA A 14 7.32 -2.98 -6.30
N ARG A 15 7.74 -4.15 -6.80
CA ARG A 15 8.72 -4.24 -7.87
C ARG A 15 8.21 -3.65 -9.19
N SER A 16 6.95 -3.86 -9.55
CA SER A 16 6.36 -3.29 -10.77
C SER A 16 6.26 -1.76 -10.70
N LEU A 17 5.92 -1.22 -9.52
CA LEU A 17 5.70 0.21 -9.28
C LEU A 17 7.00 1.00 -9.04
N ARG A 18 8.16 0.34 -8.91
CA ARG A 18 9.43 0.99 -8.48
C ARG A 18 9.90 2.16 -9.35
N HIS A 19 9.45 2.20 -10.60
CA HIS A 19 9.81 3.24 -11.58
C HIS A 19 8.73 4.30 -11.74
N GLU A 20 7.59 4.13 -11.09
CA GLU A 20 6.52 5.10 -11.14
C GLU A 20 6.88 6.34 -10.33
N ARG A 21 6.50 7.50 -10.86
CA ARG A 21 6.73 8.76 -10.18
C ARG A 21 5.69 8.92 -9.09
N ALA A 22 6.14 8.91 -7.83
CA ALA A 22 5.28 9.28 -6.72
C ALA A 22 4.81 10.74 -6.88
N PRO A 23 3.53 11.04 -6.58
CA PRO A 23 3.04 12.41 -6.53
C PRO A 23 3.76 13.19 -5.42
N ASP A 24 3.89 14.49 -5.63
CA ASP A 24 4.32 15.41 -4.58
C ASP A 24 3.11 15.72 -3.69
N LEU A 25 3.13 15.22 -2.45
CA LEU A 25 2.03 15.39 -1.49
C LEU A 25 2.40 16.38 -0.40
N PRO A 26 1.46 17.25 0.03
CA PRO A 26 1.66 18.10 1.19
C PRO A 26 1.99 17.29 2.46
N ALA A 27 2.72 17.92 3.38
CA ALA A 27 3.03 17.32 4.68
C ALA A 27 1.75 17.00 5.45
N GLY A 28 1.71 15.83 6.09
CA GLY A 28 0.52 15.35 6.80
C GLY A 28 -0.58 14.75 5.91
N GLU A 29 -0.50 14.90 4.58
CA GLU A 29 -1.49 14.36 3.65
C GLU A 29 -1.12 12.99 3.11
N ARG A 30 -2.13 12.27 2.62
CA ARG A 30 -2.00 10.95 2.02
C ARG A 30 -2.94 10.82 0.83
N ALA A 31 -2.50 10.10 -0.19
CA ALA A 31 -3.31 9.73 -1.34
C ALA A 31 -3.32 8.21 -1.51
N TYR A 32 -4.39 7.69 -2.08
CA TYR A 32 -4.58 6.26 -2.31
C TYR A 32 -5.07 6.02 -3.73
N GLU A 33 -4.50 5.01 -4.37
CA GLU A 33 -4.87 4.55 -5.70
C GLU A 33 -5.12 3.04 -5.67
N GLN A 34 -6.28 2.62 -6.18
CA GLN A 34 -6.56 1.19 -6.33
C GLN A 34 -5.95 0.71 -7.65
N VAL A 35 -4.93 -0.13 -7.57
CA VAL A 35 -4.23 -0.67 -8.75
C VAL A 35 -4.88 -1.96 -9.27
N LEU A 36 -5.58 -2.70 -8.40
CA LEU A 36 -6.36 -3.87 -8.77
C LEU A 36 -7.50 -4.09 -7.77
N CYS A 37 -8.66 -4.49 -8.30
CA CYS A 37 -9.82 -4.96 -7.55
C CYS A 37 -10.28 -6.27 -8.20
N CYS A 38 -10.30 -7.37 -7.45
CA CYS A 38 -10.76 -8.65 -7.97
C CYS A 38 -11.35 -9.52 -6.87
N ASP A 39 -12.02 -10.62 -7.24
CA ASP A 39 -12.75 -11.50 -6.31
C ASP A 39 -11.89 -12.10 -5.19
N THR A 40 -10.56 -12.07 -5.32
CA THR A 40 -9.64 -12.74 -4.39
C THR A 40 -8.80 -11.79 -3.53
N TYR A 41 -8.59 -10.56 -3.97
CA TYR A 41 -7.88 -9.52 -3.24
C TYR A 41 -8.02 -8.16 -3.94
N ASP A 42 -7.82 -7.11 -3.16
CA ASP A 42 -7.61 -5.76 -3.67
C ASP A 42 -6.15 -5.35 -3.44
N ALA A 43 -5.61 -4.57 -4.37
CA ALA A 43 -4.29 -3.98 -4.25
C ALA A 43 -4.39 -2.46 -4.38
N TRP A 44 -3.72 -1.77 -3.45
CA TRP A 44 -3.71 -0.33 -3.34
C TRP A 44 -2.28 0.17 -3.24
N VAL A 45 -2.02 1.33 -3.82
CA VAL A 45 -0.81 2.12 -3.58
C VAL A 45 -1.21 3.29 -2.69
N ILE A 46 -0.50 3.45 -1.57
CA ILE A 46 -0.72 4.55 -0.63
C ILE A 46 0.51 5.43 -0.67
N HIS A 47 0.31 6.68 -1.04
CA HIS A 47 1.32 7.72 -1.01
C HIS A 47 1.22 8.47 0.31
N TRP A 48 2.36 8.62 0.98
CA TRP A 48 2.47 9.26 2.27
C TRP A 48 3.28 10.55 2.12
N GLY A 49 2.62 11.69 2.36
CA GLY A 49 3.32 12.96 2.54
C GLY A 49 4.16 12.93 3.82
N ALA A 50 5.18 13.79 3.90
CA ALA A 50 6.08 13.83 5.05
C ALA A 50 5.31 14.05 6.38
N GLY A 51 5.63 13.25 7.40
CA GLY A 51 4.98 13.34 8.71
C GLY A 51 3.50 12.92 8.75
N SER A 52 2.98 12.36 7.65
CA SER A 52 1.63 11.79 7.65
C SER A 52 1.55 10.52 8.50
N TRP A 53 0.38 10.29 9.08
CA TRP A 53 0.12 9.18 9.99
C TRP A 53 -1.35 8.76 9.90
N ILE A 54 -1.70 7.67 10.58
CA ILE A 54 -3.09 7.22 10.72
C ILE A 54 -3.36 6.78 12.15
N GLU A 55 -4.57 7.02 12.61
CA GLU A 55 -5.07 6.46 13.87
C GLU A 55 -5.00 4.93 13.83
N PRO A 56 -4.70 4.26 14.96
CA PRO A 56 -4.81 2.82 15.05
C PRO A 56 -6.20 2.33 14.62
N HIS A 57 -6.23 1.34 13.72
CA HIS A 57 -7.45 0.73 13.20
C HIS A 57 -7.19 -0.75 12.86
N ASP A 58 -8.26 -1.52 12.75
CA ASP A 58 -8.21 -2.90 12.25
C ASP A 58 -8.65 -2.98 10.77
N HIS A 59 -8.54 -4.18 10.21
CA HIS A 59 -9.04 -4.49 8.86
C HIS A 59 -10.23 -5.46 8.93
N ALA A 60 -10.99 -5.39 10.02
CA ALA A 60 -12.07 -6.32 10.36
C ALA A 60 -11.62 -7.80 10.22
N SER A 61 -12.32 -8.59 9.40
CA SER A 61 -12.02 -10.01 9.15
C SER A 61 -11.04 -10.24 7.99
N SER A 62 -10.52 -9.18 7.36
CA SER A 62 -9.62 -9.29 6.23
C SER A 62 -8.17 -9.49 6.69
N ALA A 63 -7.42 -10.33 5.97
CA ALA A 63 -5.97 -10.39 6.08
C ALA A 63 -5.34 -9.36 5.15
N GLY A 64 -4.23 -8.74 5.59
CA GLY A 64 -3.50 -7.73 4.81
C GLY A 64 -2.00 -7.98 4.83
N ALA A 65 -1.32 -7.46 3.81
CA ALA A 65 0.14 -7.35 3.79
C ALA A 65 0.53 -6.03 3.12
N LEU A 66 1.60 -5.40 3.60
CA LEU A 66 2.16 -4.19 3.01
C LEU A 66 3.62 -4.40 2.62
N HIS A 67 4.07 -3.64 1.63
CA HIS A 67 5.47 -3.56 1.26
C HIS A 67 5.81 -2.11 0.93
N VAL A 68 6.87 -1.58 1.53
CA VAL A 68 7.35 -0.22 1.22
C VAL A 68 7.94 -0.21 -0.19
N VAL A 69 7.40 0.62 -1.08
CA VAL A 69 7.92 0.79 -2.45
C VAL A 69 9.13 1.73 -2.45
N ARG A 70 9.03 2.83 -1.69
CA ARG A 70 10.08 3.84 -1.55
C ARG A 70 9.95 4.54 -0.20
N GLY A 71 11.07 4.92 0.41
CA GLY A 71 11.12 5.59 1.71
C GLY A 71 11.05 4.58 2.86
N GLU A 72 10.41 4.99 3.95
CA GLU A 72 10.25 4.21 5.17
C GLU A 72 8.87 4.52 5.80
N LEU A 73 8.34 3.56 6.57
CA LEU A 73 7.09 3.64 7.33
C LEU A 73 7.35 3.27 8.79
#